data_AF-G0L052-F1
#
_entry.id   AF-G0L052-F1
#
_cell.length_a   1.000
_cell.length_b   1.000
_cell.length_c   1.000
_cell.angle_alpha   90.00
_cell.angle_beta   90.00
_cell.angle_gamma   90.00
#
_symmetry.space_group_name_H-M   'P 1'
#
loop_
_entity.id
_entity.type
_entity.pdbx_description
1 polymer ?
#
loop_
_entity_poly.entity_id
_entity_poly.type
_entity_poly.pdbx_seq_one_letter_code
_entity_poly.pdbx_strand_id
1 'polypeptide(L)'
;MGLHLRTGSFSYEVGRSDFLASFFDTIEIRLTKGLFGKKYPTVLNEFYNGNLKYENLERAEKELIDIQKRLKKHKPSKVVWDKFDLNKMPPWGGNISSHITDLSNYFVTSDGKDLFKVIFQAIETAKSEKSGITIE
;
A
#
# COMPACT_ATOMS: atom_id res chain seq x y z
N MET A 1 -18.39 -2.74 1.19
CA MET A 1 -17.71 -3.92 0.64
C MET A 1 -16.24 -3.79 1.01
N GLY A 2 -15.67 -4.78 1.69
CA GLY A 2 -14.25 -4.76 2.06
C GLY A 2 -13.41 -5.18 0.86
N LEU A 3 -12.32 -4.47 0.62
CA LEU A 3 -11.31 -4.75 -0.39
C LEU A 3 -10.31 -5.76 0.19
N HIS A 4 -9.94 -6.74 -0.64
CA HIS A 4 -9.04 -7.82 -0.30
C HIS A 4 -7.89 -7.93 -1.31
N LEU A 5 -6.74 -8.42 -0.84
CA LEU A 5 -5.68 -8.93 -1.72
C LEU A 5 -5.87 -10.44 -1.86
N ARG A 6 -6.05 -10.91 -3.09
CA ARG A 6 -6.24 -12.33 -3.37
C ARG A 6 -5.00 -12.92 -4.03
N THR A 7 -4.61 -14.10 -3.59
CA THR A 7 -3.52 -14.87 -4.19
C THR A 7 -3.85 -16.35 -4.14
N GLY A 8 -4.05 -16.97 -5.31
CA GLY A 8 -4.57 -18.33 -5.42
C GLY A 8 -5.88 -18.50 -4.64
N SER A 9 -5.85 -19.35 -3.62
CA SER A 9 -7.00 -19.63 -2.73
C SER A 9 -7.04 -18.76 -1.47
N PHE A 10 -6.05 -17.87 -1.27
CA PHE A 10 -5.92 -17.04 -0.09
C PHE A 10 -6.47 -15.63 -0.34
N SER A 11 -7.06 -15.05 0.70
CA SER A 11 -7.60 -13.69 0.69
C SER A 11 -7.16 -12.96 1.96
N TYR A 12 -6.68 -11.74 1.78
CA TYR A 12 -6.18 -10.87 2.85
C TYR A 12 -7.03 -9.61 2.90
N GLU A 13 -7.75 -9.40 3.99
CA GLU A 13 -8.57 -8.20 4.17
C GLU A 13 -7.69 -6.95 4.32
N VAL A 14 -8.00 -5.92 3.54
CA VAL A 14 -7.30 -4.63 3.60
C VAL A 14 -8.19 -3.56 4.21
N GLY A 15 -9.41 -3.40 3.71
CA GLY A 15 -10.33 -2.37 4.20
C GLY A 15 -11.11 -1.73 3.07
N ARG A 16 -11.06 -0.40 2.94
CA ARG A 16 -11.83 0.31 1.91
C ARG A 16 -10.98 0.64 0.68
N SER A 17 -11.65 0.88 -0.45
CA SER A 17 -10.98 1.29 -1.69
C SER A 17 -10.24 2.61 -1.57
N ASP A 18 -10.84 3.61 -0.92
CA ASP A 18 -10.23 4.91 -0.66
C ASP A 18 -9.01 4.83 0.27
N PHE A 19 -9.05 3.93 1.25
CA PHE A 19 -7.90 3.64 2.11
C PHE A 19 -6.69 3.13 1.31
N LEU A 20 -6.89 2.14 0.45
CA LEU A 20 -5.79 1.60 -0.36
C LEU A 20 -5.34 2.60 -1.44
N ALA A 21 -6.27 3.37 -2.02
CA ALA A 21 -5.90 4.47 -2.92
C ALA A 21 -5.00 5.50 -2.23
N SER A 22 -5.33 5.91 -1.00
CA SER A 22 -4.50 6.82 -0.19
C SER A 22 -3.08 6.29 0.04
N PHE A 23 -2.91 4.98 0.20
CA PHE A 23 -1.59 4.36 0.32
C PHE A 23 -0.74 4.64 -0.93
N PHE A 24 -1.28 4.38 -2.12
CA PHE A 24 -0.58 4.64 -3.37
C PHE A 24 -0.36 6.13 -3.64
N ASP A 25 -1.35 6.98 -3.36
CA ASP A 25 -1.25 8.43 -3.51
C ASP A 25 -0.17 9.03 -2.60
N THR A 26 -0.05 8.50 -1.37
CA THR A 26 1.01 8.89 -0.44
C THR A 26 2.38 8.54 -1.00
N ILE A 27 2.55 7.35 -1.59
CA ILE A 27 3.81 6.93 -2.22
C ILE A 27 4.15 7.85 -3.39
N GLU A 28 3.19 8.11 -4.28
CA GLU A 28 3.35 8.98 -5.44
C GLU A 28 3.80 10.39 -5.02
N ILE A 29 3.02 11.05 -4.17
CA ILE A 29 3.28 12.45 -3.82
C ILE A 29 4.55 12.61 -2.97
N ARG A 30 4.81 11.68 -2.03
CA ARG A 30 5.95 11.83 -1.11
C ARG A 30 7.27 11.28 -1.64
N LEU A 31 7.24 10.21 -2.43
CA LEU A 31 8.47 9.51 -2.84
C LEU A 31 8.85 9.71 -4.29
N THR A 32 7.87 9.94 -5.18
CA THR A 32 8.10 10.18 -6.62
C THR A 32 7.95 11.64 -7.01
N LYS A 33 7.41 12.48 -6.11
CA LYS A 33 7.13 13.91 -6.35
C LYS A 33 6.22 14.12 -7.58
N GLY A 34 5.25 13.22 -7.78
CA GLY A 34 4.30 13.29 -8.91
C GLY A 34 4.80 12.67 -10.22
N LEU A 35 5.98 12.04 -10.24
CA LEU A 35 6.42 11.22 -11.37
C LEU A 35 5.83 9.81 -11.26
N PHE A 36 4.51 9.69 -11.43
CA PHE A 36 3.80 8.42 -11.32
C PHE A 36 4.41 7.34 -12.24
N GLY A 37 4.61 6.15 -11.70
CA GLY A 37 5.09 4.99 -12.45
C GLY A 37 6.56 5.03 -12.91
N LYS A 38 7.30 6.14 -12.75
CA LYS A 38 8.73 6.20 -13.11
C LYS A 38 9.64 5.61 -12.04
N LYS A 39 9.27 5.86 -10.78
CA LYS A 39 9.95 5.32 -9.60
C LYS A 39 8.94 4.43 -8.90
N TYR A 40 9.23 3.13 -8.86
CA TYR A 40 8.30 2.04 -8.50
C TYR A 40 7.24 1.69 -9.56
N PRO A 41 7.66 1.36 -10.81
CA PRO A 41 6.72 1.01 -11.88
C PRO A 41 5.83 -0.19 -11.54
N THR A 42 6.31 -1.18 -10.81
CA THR A 42 5.50 -2.37 -10.52
C THR A 42 4.46 -2.06 -9.44
N VAL A 43 4.84 -1.36 -8.37
CA VAL A 43 3.88 -0.98 -7.32
C VAL A 43 2.85 0.04 -7.81
N LEU A 44 3.28 1.07 -8.54
CA LEU A 44 2.41 2.18 -8.94
C LEU A 44 1.67 1.96 -10.26
N ASN A 45 2.08 1.02 -11.12
CA ASN A 45 1.34 0.72 -12.35
C ASN A 45 0.63 -0.63 -12.30
N GLU A 46 1.26 -1.69 -11.79
CA GLU A 46 0.62 -3.02 -11.80
C GLU A 46 -0.26 -3.19 -10.57
N PHE A 47 0.36 -3.07 -9.38
CA PHE A 47 -0.36 -3.32 -8.14
C PHE A 47 -1.47 -2.28 -7.90
N TYR A 48 -1.21 -1.01 -8.19
CA TYR A 48 -2.24 0.05 -8.17
C TYR A 48 -3.45 -0.27 -9.06
N ASN A 49 -3.23 -0.85 -10.24
CA ASN A 49 -4.31 -1.23 -11.17
C ASN A 49 -5.01 -2.54 -10.79
N GLY A 50 -4.68 -3.12 -9.63
CA GLY A 50 -5.36 -4.29 -9.09
C GLY A 50 -4.85 -5.63 -9.58
N ASN A 51 -3.73 -5.68 -10.30
CA ASN A 51 -3.16 -6.94 -10.76
C ASN A 51 -1.63 -6.89 -10.75
N LEU A 52 -1.03 -7.63 -9.82
CA LEU A 52 0.40 -7.85 -9.75
C LEU A 52 0.72 -9.28 -10.22
N LYS A 53 1.44 -9.40 -11.33
CA LYS A 53 1.75 -10.69 -11.93
C LYS A 53 2.83 -11.44 -11.15
N TYR A 54 2.80 -12.77 -11.22
CA TYR A 54 3.77 -13.64 -10.55
C TYR A 54 5.23 -13.28 -10.89
N GLU A 55 5.50 -12.99 -12.16
CA GLU A 55 6.85 -12.66 -12.67
C GLU A 55 7.39 -11.36 -12.07
N ASN A 56 6.50 -10.47 -11.61
CA ASN A 56 6.85 -9.16 -11.08
C ASN A 56 6.83 -9.10 -9.55
N LEU A 57 6.50 -10.20 -8.85
CA LEU A 57 6.44 -10.24 -7.39
C LEU A 57 7.77 -9.87 -6.72
N GLU A 58 8.90 -10.40 -7.21
CA GLU A 58 10.23 -10.09 -6.65
C GLU A 58 10.58 -8.60 -6.84
N ARG A 59 10.18 -8.03 -7.98
CA ARG A 59 10.37 -6.61 -8.25
C ARG A 59 9.50 -5.75 -7.34
N ALA A 60 8.22 -6.09 -7.20
CA ALA A 60 7.28 -5.40 -6.31
C ALA A 60 7.78 -5.41 -4.87
N GLU A 61 8.25 -6.55 -4.38
CA GLU A 61 8.80 -6.68 -3.02
C GLU A 61 9.99 -5.76 -2.78
N LYS A 62 10.96 -5.73 -3.71
CA LYS A 62 12.12 -4.81 -3.64
C LYS A 62 11.68 -3.34 -3.63
N GLU A 63 10.71 -2.99 -4.48
CA GLU A 63 10.12 -1.65 -4.52
C GLU A 63 9.44 -1.31 -3.19
N LEU A 64 8.62 -2.20 -2.63
CA LEU A 64 7.93 -2.03 -1.35
C LEU A 64 8.89 -1.88 -0.17
N ILE A 65 10.00 -2.62 -0.14
CA ILE A 65 11.04 -2.48 0.90
C ILE A 65 11.67 -1.07 0.87
N ASP A 66 12.02 -0.55 -0.32
CA ASP A 66 12.55 0.82 -0.43
C ASP A 66 11.48 1.87 -0.09
N ILE A 67 10.24 1.66 -0.54
CA ILE A 67 9.09 2.52 -0.20
C ILE A 67 8.92 2.60 1.31
N GLN A 68 8.81 1.46 2.01
CA GLN A 68 8.61 1.41 3.45
C GLN A 68 9.75 2.15 4.18
N LYS A 69 11.01 1.89 3.79
CA LYS A 69 12.19 2.55 4.35
C LYS A 69 12.17 4.07 4.16
N ARG A 70 11.67 4.54 3.02
CA ARG A 70 11.57 5.98 2.72
C ARG A 70 10.40 6.64 3.42
N LEU A 71 9.23 5.99 3.45
CA LEU A 71 8.06 6.48 4.20
C LEU A 71 8.35 6.61 5.69
N LYS A 72 9.22 5.78 6.25
CA LYS A 72 9.68 5.89 7.64
C LYS A 72 10.29 7.25 8.00
N LYS A 73 10.79 8.00 7.01
CA LYS A 73 11.37 9.34 7.19
C LYS A 73 10.33 10.45 7.26
N HIS A 74 9.05 10.13 7.06
CA HIS A 74 7.95 11.09 7.02
C HIS A 74 7.03 10.89 8.22
N LYS A 75 6.68 12.01 8.88
CA LYS A 75 5.70 12.01 9.97
C LYS A 75 4.31 11.58 9.49
N PRO A 76 3.45 11.03 10.36
CA PRO A 76 2.08 10.63 10.02
C PRO A 76 1.26 11.75 9.40
N SER A 77 1.47 12.99 9.84
CA SER A 77 0.81 14.20 9.31
C SER A 77 1.14 14.52 7.85
N LYS A 78 2.09 13.80 7.23
CA LYS A 78 2.40 13.92 5.80
C LYS A 78 1.62 12.93 4.93
N VAL A 79 0.70 12.15 5.49
CA VAL A 79 -0.22 11.32 4.70
C VAL A 79 -0.90 12.14 3.60
N VAL A 80 -1.15 11.52 2.46
CA VAL A 80 -2.00 12.08 1.40
C VAL A 80 -3.21 11.17 1.28
N TRP A 81 -4.39 11.68 1.66
CA TRP A 81 -5.62 10.90 1.57
C TRP A 81 -6.15 10.82 0.13
N ASP A 82 -5.99 11.90 -0.62
CA ASP A 82 -6.44 12.02 -2.00
C ASP A 82 -5.45 12.90 -2.77
N LYS A 83 -4.84 12.39 -3.84
CA LYS A 83 -3.88 13.17 -4.62
C LYS A 83 -4.50 14.33 -5.39
N PHE A 84 -5.79 14.29 -5.68
CA PHE A 84 -6.49 15.36 -6.39
C PHE A 84 -6.98 16.47 -5.45
N ASP A 85 -7.04 16.20 -4.14
CA ASP A 85 -7.32 17.18 -3.10
C ASP A 85 -6.42 16.96 -1.88
N LEU A 86 -5.27 17.66 -1.86
CA LEU A 86 -4.28 17.56 -0.79
C LEU A 86 -4.75 18.10 0.57
N ASN A 87 -5.90 18.79 0.62
CA ASN A 87 -6.50 19.24 1.88
C ASN A 87 -7.44 18.22 2.48
N LYS A 88 -7.84 17.20 1.72
CA LYS A 88 -8.75 16.15 2.18
C LYS A 88 -8.07 15.32 3.26
N MET A 89 -8.76 15.16 4.38
CA MET A 89 -8.29 14.43 5.54
C MET A 89 -8.84 13.00 5.55
N PRO A 90 -8.11 12.04 6.16
CA PRO A 90 -8.66 10.72 6.43
C PRO A 90 -9.90 10.81 7.35
N PRO A 91 -10.79 9.81 7.35
CA PRO A 91 -12.00 9.80 8.17
C PRO A 91 -11.76 9.98 9.68
N TRP A 92 -10.60 9.55 10.18
CA TRP A 92 -10.19 9.72 11.58
C TRP A 92 -9.46 11.03 11.86
N GLY A 93 -9.23 11.88 10.84
CA GLY A 93 -8.53 13.16 10.97
C GLY A 93 -7.15 13.00 11.60
N GLY A 94 -6.92 13.71 12.70
CA GLY A 94 -5.68 13.61 13.50
C GLY A 94 -5.71 12.57 14.62
N ASN A 95 -6.82 11.85 14.81
CA ASN A 95 -6.98 10.88 15.89
C ASN A 95 -6.35 9.52 15.49
N ILE A 96 -5.03 9.45 15.56
CA ILE A 96 -4.25 8.24 15.26
C ILE A 96 -3.63 7.67 16.55
N SER A 97 -3.44 6.35 16.58
CA SER A 97 -2.78 5.67 17.69
C SER A 97 -1.36 6.20 17.92
N SER A 98 -0.93 6.30 19.18
CA SER A 98 0.44 6.70 19.56
C SER A 98 1.51 5.73 19.07
N HIS A 99 1.13 4.50 18.70
CA HIS A 99 2.01 3.52 18.08
C HIS A 99 2.34 3.85 16.61
N ILE A 100 1.56 4.73 15.96
CA ILE A 100 1.82 5.20 14.60
C ILE A 100 2.77 6.40 14.67
N THR A 101 4.04 6.17 14.36
CA THR A 101 5.11 7.17 14.52
C THR A 101 5.51 7.83 13.21
N ASP A 102 5.25 7.18 12.08
CA ASP A 102 5.66 7.60 10.74
C ASP A 102 4.79 6.94 9.65
N LEU A 103 5.04 7.27 8.38
CA LEU A 103 4.23 6.73 7.27
C LEU A 103 4.51 5.25 6.95
N SER A 104 5.57 4.63 7.50
CA SER A 104 5.86 3.22 7.26
C SER A 104 4.98 2.26 8.05
N ASN A 105 4.30 2.75 9.10
CA ASN A 105 3.34 2.00 9.90
C ASN A 105 1.98 2.73 10.06
N TYR A 106 1.69 3.66 9.16
CA TYR A 106 0.48 4.49 9.18
C TYR A 106 -0.77 3.74 8.72
N PHE A 107 -0.62 2.94 7.66
CA PHE A 107 -1.72 2.22 7.04
C PHE A 107 -1.97 0.93 7.82
N VAL A 108 -3.09 0.89 8.53
CA VAL A 108 -3.56 -0.27 9.30
C VAL A 108 -4.84 -0.77 8.66
N THR A 109 -4.90 -2.08 8.36
CA THR A 109 -6.05 -2.73 7.74
C THR A 109 -7.27 -2.73 8.66
N SER A 110 -8.45 -3.04 8.10
CA SER A 110 -9.69 -3.13 8.87
C SER A 110 -9.64 -4.14 10.04
N ASP A 111 -8.83 -5.19 9.92
CA ASP A 111 -8.59 -6.18 10.98
C ASP A 111 -7.41 -5.82 11.92
N GLY A 112 -6.87 -4.60 11.81
CA GLY A 112 -5.89 -4.05 12.75
C GLY A 112 -4.43 -4.42 12.45
N LYS A 113 -4.12 -4.94 11.26
CA LYS A 113 -2.76 -5.31 10.87
C LYS A 113 -2.05 -4.18 10.10
N ASP A 114 -0.73 -4.14 10.20
CA ASP A 114 0.09 -3.25 9.38
C ASP A 114 -0.03 -3.65 7.89
N LEU A 115 -0.38 -2.70 7.03
CA LEU A 115 -0.63 -2.96 5.61
C LEU A 115 0.62 -3.49 4.88
N PHE A 116 1.82 -2.99 5.19
CA PHE A 116 3.04 -3.53 4.58
C PHE A 116 3.22 -5.00 4.94
N LYS A 117 2.98 -5.37 6.20
CA LYS A 117 3.06 -6.77 6.62
C LYS A 117 2.07 -7.65 5.85
N VAL A 118 0.84 -7.17 5.68
CA VAL A 118 -0.19 -7.89 4.90
C VAL A 118 0.23 -8.05 3.44
N ILE A 119 0.74 -6.99 2.80
CA ILE A 119 1.22 -7.06 1.41
C ILE A 119 2.40 -8.04 1.29
N PHE A 120 3.38 -8.00 2.21
CA PHE A 120 4.51 -8.93 2.17
C PHE A 120 4.07 -10.38 2.36
N GLN A 121 3.14 -10.65 3.28
CA GLN A 121 2.54 -11.99 3.44
C GLN A 121 1.82 -12.46 2.19
N ALA A 122 1.06 -11.57 1.53
CA ALA A 122 0.41 -11.87 0.26
C ALA A 122 1.43 -12.19 -0.85
N ILE A 123 2.56 -11.46 -0.92
CA ILE A 123 3.65 -11.73 -1.87
C ILE A 123 4.32 -13.08 -1.59
N GLU A 124 4.64 -13.39 -0.34
CA GLU A 124 5.22 -14.69 0.04
C GLU A 124 4.30 -15.84 -0.32
N THR A 125 3.00 -15.70 -0.04
CA THR A 125 1.98 -16.69 -0.40
C THR A 125 1.87 -16.83 -1.91
N ALA A 126 1.83 -15.73 -2.65
CA ALA A 126 1.78 -15.72 -4.11
C ALA A 126 2.97 -16.43 -4.74
N LYS A 127 4.17 -16.24 -4.16
CA LYS A 127 5.38 -16.96 -4.58
C LYS A 127 5.24 -18.48 -4.35
N SER A 128 4.73 -18.89 -3.19
CA SER A 128 4.52 -20.31 -2.85
C SER A 128 3.49 -20.97 -3.77
N GLU A 129 2.37 -20.29 -4.03
CA GLU A 129 1.28 -20.75 -4.88
C GLU A 129 1.58 -20.61 -6.39
N LYS A 130 2.71 -20.01 -6.76
CA LYS A 130 3.06 -19.64 -8.14
C LYS A 130 1.94 -18.86 -8.85
N SER A 131 1.36 -17.90 -8.13
CA SER A 131 0.23 -17.09 -8.59
C SER A 131 0.54 -15.59 -8.49
N GLY A 132 -0.31 -14.75 -9.10
CA GLY A 132 -0.24 -13.30 -8.91
C GLY A 132 -1.01 -12.83 -7.66
N ILE A 133 -1.12 -11.51 -7.51
CA ILE A 133 -1.99 -10.86 -6.53
C ILE A 133 -3.02 -10.01 -7.27
N THR A 134 -4.30 -10.19 -6.97
CA THR A 134 -5.38 -9.33 -7.44
C THR A 134 -6.01 -8.55 -6.30
N ILE A 135 -6.57 -7.38 -6.62
CA ILE A 135 -7.36 -6.57 -5.70
C ILE A 135 -8.84 -6.79 -6.01
N GLU A 136 -9.60 -7.28 -5.03
CA GLU A 136 -11.03 -7.66 -5.16
C GLU A 136 -11.91 -7.06 -4.06
#